data_AF-A0A950VIB8-F1
#
_entry.id   AF-A0A950VIB8-F1
#
_cell.length_a   1.000
_cell.length_b   1.000
_cell.length_c   1.000
_cell.angle_alpha   90.00
_cell.angle_beta   90.00
_cell.angle_gamma   90.00
#
_symmetry.space_group_name_H-M   'P 1'
#
loop_
_entity.id
_entity.type
_entity.pdbx_description
1 polymer ?
#
loop_
_entity_poly.entity_id
_entity_poly.type
_entity_poly.pdbx_seq_one_letter_code
_entity_poly.pdbx_strand_id
1 'polypeptide(L)'
;MSSVQTGFGGGFGAFFGVVVAAALVIGGLFVASHHASPCPTCHGSGKCPLCGGSGKGIVYGDCMYCGGKKSCPKCGGSGWEFK
;
A
#
# COMPACT_ATOMS: atom_id res chain seq x y z
N MET A 1 -29.23 -26.61 37.19
CA MET A 1 -29.00 -25.20 37.55
C MET A 1 -28.35 -24.55 36.35
N SER A 2 -29.20 -24.11 35.42
CA SER A 2 -28.80 -23.47 34.16
C SER A 2 -29.16 -21.99 34.26
N SER A 3 -28.70 -21.21 33.29
CA SER A 3 -29.05 -19.79 33.09
C SER A 3 -28.43 -18.81 34.10
N VAL A 4 -27.09 -18.69 34.02
CA VAL A 4 -26.48 -17.35 34.09
C VAL A 4 -27.05 -16.53 32.94
N GLN A 5 -28.10 -15.79 33.24
CA GLN A 5 -28.72 -14.80 32.37
C GLN A 5 -27.75 -13.60 32.30
N THR A 6 -26.71 -13.73 31.49
CA THR A 6 -25.78 -12.64 31.17
C THR A 6 -26.59 -11.53 30.54
N GLY A 7 -26.78 -10.45 31.31
CA GLY A 7 -27.55 -9.28 30.93
C GLY A 7 -27.11 -8.75 29.57
N PHE A 8 -27.94 -9.00 28.57
CA PHE A 8 -27.91 -8.33 27.28
C PHE A 8 -28.48 -6.92 27.49
N GLY A 9 -27.64 -6.03 28.02
CA GLY A 9 -27.94 -4.59 28.13
C GLY A 9 -28.00 -4.00 26.73
N GLY A 10 -29.22 -3.77 26.25
CA GLY A 10 -29.52 -3.22 24.93
C GLY A 10 -28.88 -1.85 24.69
N GLY A 11 -28.49 -1.60 23.45
CA GLY A 11 -28.08 -0.28 22.95
C GLY A 11 -26.57 -0.09 22.82
N PHE A 12 -25.81 -0.20 23.91
CA PHE A 12 -24.40 0.24 23.93
C PHE A 12 -23.38 -0.73 23.30
N GLY A 13 -23.65 -2.03 23.29
CA GLY A 13 -22.72 -3.05 22.79
C GLY A 13 -22.51 -3.02 21.27
N ALA A 14 -23.53 -2.59 20.51
CA ALA A 14 -23.41 -2.44 19.05
C ALA A 14 -22.52 -1.24 18.69
N PHE A 15 -22.64 -0.12 19.41
CA PHE A 15 -21.77 1.04 19.21
C PHE A 15 -20.33 0.73 19.59
N PHE A 16 -20.08 0.07 20.73
CA PHE A 16 -18.74 -0.36 21.10
C PHE A 16 -18.17 -1.38 20.10
N GLY A 17 -18.98 -2.33 19.61
CA GLY A 17 -18.56 -3.26 18.57
C GLY A 17 -18.18 -2.56 17.26
N VAL A 18 -18.96 -1.58 16.82
CA VAL A 18 -18.67 -0.78 15.62
C VAL A 18 -17.44 0.10 15.83
N VAL A 19 -17.27 0.71 17.00
CA VAL A 19 -16.10 1.55 17.32
C VAL A 19 -14.83 0.72 17.37
N VAL A 20 -14.86 -0.48 17.97
CA VAL A 20 -13.71 -1.40 18.00
C VAL A 20 -13.39 -1.90 16.60
N ALA A 21 -14.39 -2.26 15.80
CA ALA A 21 -14.20 -2.65 14.40
C ALA A 21 -13.59 -1.50 13.57
N ALA A 22 -14.11 -0.28 13.72
CA ALA A 22 -13.58 0.91 13.06
C ALA A 22 -12.13 1.19 13.49
N ALA A 23 -11.81 1.08 14.78
CA ALA A 23 -10.45 1.28 15.27
C ALA A 23 -9.46 0.25 14.71
N LEU A 24 -9.87 -1.02 14.57
CA LEU A 24 -9.04 -2.06 13.95
C LEU A 24 -8.84 -1.82 12.45
N VAL A 25 -9.88 -1.40 11.73
CA VAL A 25 -9.78 -1.06 10.29
C VAL A 25 -8.88 0.15 10.09
N ILE A 26 -9.11 1.22 10.85
CA ILE A 26 -8.32 2.45 10.76
C ILE A 26 -6.86 2.17 11.17
N GLY A 27 -6.64 1.47 12.28
CA GLY A 27 -5.30 1.09 12.74
C GLY A 27 -4.56 0.21 11.74
N GLY A 28 -5.24 -0.77 11.13
CA GLY A 28 -4.68 -1.60 10.06
C GLY A 28 -4.29 -0.80 8.81
N LEU A 29 -5.15 0.13 8.37
CA LEU A 29 -4.85 1.04 7.26
C LEU A 29 -3.68 1.98 7.57
N PHE A 30 -3.61 2.48 8.80
CA PHE A 30 -2.55 3.39 9.24
C PHE A 30 -1.19 2.68 9.24
N VAL A 31 -1.14 1.47 9.80
CA VAL A 31 0.07 0.63 9.78
C VAL A 31 0.51 0.35 8.34
N ALA A 32 -0.40 -0.05 7.45
CA ALA A 32 -0.05 -0.28 6.05
C ALA A 32 0.52 0.97 5.35
N SER A 33 0.05 2.15 5.75
CA SER A 33 0.46 3.44 5.16
C SER A 33 1.81 3.94 5.69
N HIS A 34 2.20 3.60 6.92
CA HIS A 34 3.48 4.02 7.52
C HIS A 34 4.70 3.23 7.05
N HIS A 35 4.50 2.06 6.43
CA HIS A 35 5.59 1.20 5.95
C HIS A 35 5.86 1.32 4.44
N ALA A 36 5.04 2.05 3.70
CA ALA A 36 5.19 2.24 2.26
C ALA A 36 5.65 3.68 1.96
N SER A 37 6.94 3.86 1.73
CA SER A 37 7.48 5.13 1.24
C SER A 37 7.47 5.14 -0.30
N PRO A 38 7.05 6.25 -0.95
CA PRO A 38 7.16 6.33 -2.40
C PRO A 38 8.65 6.25 -2.77
N CYS A 39 8.98 5.39 -3.72
CA CYS A 39 10.38 5.22 -4.09
C CYS A 39 10.91 6.54 -4.69
N PRO A 40 12.03 7.09 -4.19
CA PRO A 40 12.53 8.41 -4.58
C PRO A 40 12.99 8.45 -6.03
N THR A 41 13.25 7.28 -6.64
CA THR A 41 13.68 7.18 -8.03
C THR A 41 12.50 7.22 -9.01
N CYS A 42 11.37 6.61 -8.63
CA CYS A 42 10.18 6.51 -9.49
C CYS A 42 9.04 7.43 -9.03
N HIS A 43 9.17 8.14 -7.90
CA HIS A 43 8.16 9.00 -7.25
C HIS A 43 6.76 8.35 -7.21
N GLY A 44 6.66 7.07 -6.85
CA GLY A 44 5.37 6.36 -6.83
C GLY A 44 4.88 5.87 -8.20
N SER A 45 5.49 6.30 -9.30
CA SER A 45 5.01 6.00 -10.66
C SER A 45 5.22 4.55 -11.08
N GLY A 46 6.17 3.83 -10.45
CA GLY A 46 6.61 2.48 -10.84
C GLY A 46 7.34 2.40 -12.19
N LYS A 47 7.19 3.41 -13.04
CA LYS A 47 7.81 3.50 -14.37
C LYS A 47 9.27 3.93 -14.29
N CYS A 48 10.08 3.51 -15.26
CA CYS A 48 11.45 3.98 -15.40
C CYS A 48 11.45 5.51 -15.57
N PRO A 49 12.16 6.27 -14.71
CA PRO A 49 12.13 7.73 -14.74
C PRO A 49 12.78 8.32 -15.99
N LEU A 50 13.73 7.59 -16.60
CA LEU A 50 14.49 8.07 -17.76
C LEU A 50 13.76 7.88 -19.09
N CYS A 51 12.97 6.82 -19.23
CA CYS A 51 12.17 6.61 -20.45
C CYS A 51 10.67 6.81 -20.23
N GLY A 52 10.23 7.23 -19.05
CA GLY A 52 8.81 7.39 -18.69
C GLY A 52 7.98 6.11 -18.83
N GLY A 53 8.62 4.93 -18.81
CA GLY A 53 7.96 3.65 -19.11
C GLY A 53 7.86 3.27 -20.59
N SER A 54 8.45 4.04 -21.50
CA SER A 54 8.50 3.67 -22.92
C SER A 54 9.41 2.47 -23.21
N GLY A 55 10.43 2.24 -22.37
CA GLY A 55 11.44 1.18 -22.55
C GLY A 55 12.48 1.50 -23.64
N LYS A 56 12.26 2.53 -24.44
CA LYS A 56 13.17 2.96 -25.51
C LYS A 56 14.07 4.10 -25.06
N GLY A 57 15.33 4.06 -25.48
CA GLY A 57 16.29 5.15 -25.33
C GLY A 57 16.14 6.22 -26.41
N ILE A 58 16.74 7.39 -26.17
CA ILE A 58 16.80 8.52 -27.13
C ILE A 58 17.66 8.21 -28.37
N VAL A 59 18.57 7.25 -28.27
CA VAL A 59 19.36 6.70 -29.38
C VAL A 59 18.79 5.31 -29.67
N TYR A 60 18.54 4.99 -30.94
CA TYR A 60 17.99 3.69 -31.40
C TYR A 60 18.47 2.52 -30.53
N GLY A 61 17.61 2.04 -29.63
CA GLY A 61 17.97 1.01 -28.65
C GLY A 61 17.08 1.01 -27.39
N ASP A 62 17.30 0.01 -26.55
CA ASP A 62 16.65 -0.09 -25.24
C ASP A 62 17.16 1.01 -24.30
N CYS A 63 16.29 1.45 -23.38
CA CYS A 63 16.68 2.42 -22.37
C CYS A 63 17.81 1.84 -21.50
N MET A 64 18.99 2.44 -21.53
CA MET A 64 20.18 2.03 -20.76
C MET A 64 19.93 1.88 -19.26
N TYR A 65 18.95 2.62 -18.73
CA TYR A 65 18.65 2.61 -17.30
C TYR A 65 17.76 1.45 -16.85
N CYS A 66 16.74 1.10 -17.64
CA CYS A 66 15.85 -0.03 -17.31
C CYS A 66 16.09 -1.26 -18.18
N GLY A 67 17.04 -1.21 -19.13
CA GLY A 67 17.31 -2.28 -20.08
C GLY A 67 16.07 -2.70 -20.88
N GLY A 68 15.20 -1.76 -21.24
CA GLY A 68 13.95 -2.06 -21.95
C GLY A 68 12.79 -2.56 -21.08
N LYS A 69 12.99 -2.77 -19.77
CA LYS A 69 11.98 -3.35 -18.86
C LYS A 69 10.79 -2.44 -18.56
N LYS A 70 10.86 -1.14 -18.92
CA LYS A 70 9.82 -0.10 -18.69
C LYS A 70 9.52 0.23 -17.22
N SER A 71 9.76 -0.70 -16.31
CA SER A 71 9.68 -0.50 -14.86
C SER A 71 10.95 0.13 -14.30
N CYS A 72 10.81 0.81 -13.17
CA CYS A 72 11.95 1.35 -12.45
C CYS A 72 12.76 0.20 -11.82
N PRO A 73 14.09 0.15 -12.04
CA PRO A 73 14.93 -0.94 -11.56
C PRO A 73 15.10 -0.95 -10.04
N LYS A 74 14.88 0.19 -9.37
CA LYS A 74 14.99 0.33 -7.92
C LYS A 74 13.77 -0.24 -7.19
N CYS A 75 12.58 0.17 -7.62
CA CYS A 75 11.31 -0.28 -7.05
C CYS A 75 10.76 -1.55 -7.74
N GLY A 76 11.46 -2.10 -8.76
CA GLY A 76 10.99 -3.26 -9.53
C GLY A 76 9.68 -3.06 -10.28
N GLY A 77 9.20 -1.81 -10.41
CA GLY A 77 7.89 -1.50 -10.97
C GLY A 77 6.79 -1.23 -9.95
N SER A 78 7.03 -1.46 -8.65
CA SER A 78 6.01 -1.29 -7.62
C SER A 78 5.60 0.16 -7.42
N GLY A 79 6.54 1.12 -7.55
CA GLY A 79 6.35 2.51 -7.17
C GLY A 79 6.68 2.81 -5.71
N TRP A 80 6.78 1.78 -4.88
CA TRP A 80 6.88 1.89 -3.41
C TRP A 80 8.08 1.10 -2.91
N GLU A 81 8.79 1.65 -1.94
CA GLU A 81 9.79 0.94 -1.15
C GLU A 81 9.20 0.65 0.24
N PHE A 82 9.16 -0.63 0.58
CA PHE A 82 8.82 -1.12 1.91
C PHE A 82 10.11 -1.16 2.72
N LYS A 83 10.17 -0.39 3.81
CA LYS A 83 11.34 -0.31 4.68
C LYS A 83 11.19 -1.20 5.89
#